data_AF-A0AAD6VCG3-F1
#
_entry.id   AF-A0AAD6VCG3-F1
#
_cell.length_a   1.000
_cell.length_b   1.000
_cell.length_c   1.000
_cell.angle_alpha   90.00
_cell.angle_beta   90.00
_cell.angle_gamma   90.00
#
_symmetry.space_group_name_H-M   'P 1'
#
loop_
_entity.id
_entity.type
_entity.pdbx_description
1 polymer ?
#
loop_
_entity_poly.entity_id
_entity_poly.type
_entity_poly.pdbx_seq_one_letter_code
_entity_poly.pdbx_strand_id
1 'polypeptide(L)'
;MLPAITSEGIIYSHVKKGGYNGEEFCLFLEGLMPHIRPYPAPRSILVIDNCRIHHVEEVEEICVCFVSVLCFASHQMQGYQAALPPCIFS
;
A
#
# COMPACT_ATOMS: atom_id res chain seq x y z
N MET A 1 6.69 4.93 13.76
CA MET A 1 7.13 3.66 13.13
C MET A 1 6.06 3.26 12.13
N LEU A 2 6.47 2.78 10.97
CA LEU A 2 5.58 2.18 9.97
C LEU A 2 6.02 0.73 9.72
N PRO A 3 5.22 -0.27 10.13
CA PRO A 3 5.43 -1.66 9.76
C PRO A 3 4.60 -2.05 8.53
N ALA A 4 5.17 -2.87 7.65
CA ALA A 4 4.43 -3.66 6.67
C ALA A 4 4.32 -5.10 7.18
N ILE A 5 3.08 -5.59 7.29
CA ILE A 5 2.76 -6.85 7.98
C ILE A 5 2.06 -7.79 7.00
N THR A 6 2.41 -9.06 7.08
CA THR A 6 1.72 -10.18 6.41
C THR A 6 1.20 -11.15 7.47
N SER A 7 0.46 -12.19 7.05
CA SER A 7 0.06 -13.29 7.94
C SER A 7 1.24 -14.05 8.56
N GLU A 8 2.45 -13.90 8.01
CA GLU A 8 3.68 -14.53 8.50
C GLU A 8 4.51 -13.60 9.40
N GLY A 9 4.10 -12.33 9.55
CA GLY A 9 4.76 -11.35 10.41
C GLY A 9 5.18 -10.07 9.67
N ILE A 10 6.13 -9.34 10.26
CA ILE A 10 6.63 -8.07 9.70
C ILE A 10 7.64 -8.36 8.60
N ILE A 11 7.41 -7.84 7.41
CA ILE A 11 8.31 -8.01 6.24
C ILE A 11 9.22 -6.80 6.02
N TYR A 12 8.81 -5.62 6.47
CA TYR A 12 9.55 -4.38 6.36
C TYR A 12 9.09 -3.41 7.44
N SER A 13 9.99 -2.59 7.96
CA SER A 13 9.64 -1.54 8.91
C SER A 13 10.59 -0.38 8.81
N HIS A 14 10.04 0.84 8.89
CA HIS A 14 10.81 2.06 9.02
C HIS A 14 10.54 2.71 10.38
N VAL A 15 11.61 3.11 11.08
CA VAL A 15 11.53 3.75 12.40
C VAL A 15 12.23 5.10 12.35
N LYS A 16 11.51 6.14 12.73
CA LYS A 16 12.05 7.49 12.92
C LYS A 16 11.37 8.19 14.10
N LYS A 17 11.94 9.34 14.50
CA LYS A 17 11.34 10.25 15.47
C LYS A 17 10.32 11.18 14.77
N GLY A 18 9.16 11.39 15.39
CA GLY A 18 8.09 12.24 14.84
C GLY A 18 7.08 11.49 13.96
N GLY A 19 6.07 12.22 13.46
CA GLY A 19 5.06 11.71 12.52
C GLY A 19 5.57 11.64 11.09
N TYR A 20 4.86 10.92 10.22
CA TYR A 20 5.16 10.83 8.79
C TYR A 20 4.34 11.86 8.02
N ASN A 21 4.95 12.48 7.01
CA ASN A 21 4.24 13.21 5.96
C ASN A 21 4.10 12.34 4.68
N GLY A 22 3.51 12.90 3.61
CA GLY A 22 3.30 12.18 2.35
C GLY A 22 4.60 11.74 1.66
N GLU A 23 5.59 12.64 1.53
CA GLU A 23 6.89 12.32 0.93
C GLU A 23 7.62 11.18 1.67
N GLU A 24 7.61 11.22 3.00
CA GLU A 24 8.23 10.19 3.83
C GLU A 24 7.47 8.86 3.76
N PHE A 25 6.17 8.91 3.47
CA PHE A 25 5.38 7.72 3.20
C PHE A 25 5.72 7.12 1.83
N CYS A 26 5.95 7.93 0.80
CA CYS A 26 6.44 7.46 -0.51
C CYS A 26 7.80 6.75 -0.36
N LEU A 27 8.74 7.34 0.40
CA LEU A 27 10.03 6.69 0.69
C LEU A 27 9.87 5.36 1.44
N PHE A 28 8.89 5.28 2.34
CA PHE A 28 8.56 4.02 3.00
C PHE A 28 8.04 2.98 1.98
N LEU A 29 7.17 3.37 1.05
CA LEU A 29 6.68 2.47 0.00
C LEU A 29 7.79 2.01 -0.94
N GLU A 30 8.66 2.91 -1.39
CA GLU A 30 9.83 2.55 -2.21
C GLU A 30 10.70 1.49 -1.53
N GLY A 31 10.97 1.66 -0.24
CA GLY A 31 11.71 0.66 0.55
C GLY A 31 10.95 -0.66 0.77
N LEU A 32 9.61 -0.64 0.72
CA LEU A 32 8.76 -1.83 0.79
C LEU A 32 8.72 -2.61 -0.53
N MET A 33 8.84 -1.95 -1.69
CA MET A 33 8.65 -2.56 -3.01
C MET A 33 9.47 -3.85 -3.25
N PRO A 34 10.74 -3.97 -2.84
CA PRO A 34 11.52 -5.20 -2.99
C PRO A 34 10.91 -6.44 -2.29
N HIS A 35 9.98 -6.24 -1.35
CA HIS A 35 9.33 -7.31 -0.59
C HIS A 35 7.95 -7.67 -1.13
N ILE A 36 7.44 -6.92 -2.12
CA ILE A 36 6.17 -7.15 -2.80
C ILE A 36 6.39 -7.95 -4.09
N ARG A 37 5.41 -8.77 -4.46
CA ARG A 37 5.44 -9.60 -5.67
C ARG A 37 4.31 -9.20 -6.62
N PRO A 38 4.46 -9.39 -7.94
CA PRO A 38 3.35 -9.23 -8.87
C PRO A 38 2.20 -10.19 -8.55
N TYR A 39 0.95 -9.74 -8.68
CA TYR A 39 -0.20 -10.63 -8.54
C TYR A 39 -0.23 -11.67 -9.66
N PRO A 40 -0.66 -12.93 -9.39
CA PRO A 40 -1.27 -13.45 -8.16
C PRO A 40 -0.28 -14.11 -7.18
N ALA A 41 1.01 -13.77 -7.21
CA ALA A 41 1.97 -14.39 -6.30
C ALA A 41 1.69 -14.02 -4.83
N PRO A 42 2.14 -14.82 -3.84
CA PRO A 42 2.05 -14.43 -2.44
C PRO A 42 2.71 -13.06 -2.20
N ARG A 43 2.13 -12.25 -1.31
CA ARG A 43 2.57 -10.86 -1.01
C ARG A 43 2.42 -9.90 -2.19
N SER A 44 1.32 -10.00 -2.94
CA SER A 44 1.01 -9.11 -4.07
C SER A 44 -0.11 -8.11 -3.83
N ILE A 45 -0.70 -8.10 -2.63
CA ILE A 45 -1.81 -7.22 -2.26
C ILE A 45 -1.32 -6.30 -1.15
N LEU A 46 -1.47 -4.99 -1.35
CA LEU A 46 -1.15 -3.97 -0.35
C LEU A 46 -2.45 -3.35 0.16
N VAL A 47 -2.65 -3.41 1.47
CA VAL A 47 -3.79 -2.79 2.15
C VAL A 47 -3.26 -1.62 2.97
N ILE A 48 -3.76 -0.42 2.72
CA ILE A 48 -3.31 0.81 3.37
C ILE A 48 -4.55 1.50 3.98
N ASP A 49 -4.42 2.02 5.20
CA ASP A 49 -5.48 2.80 5.81
C ASP A 49 -5.70 4.13 5.06
N ASN A 50 -6.91 4.66 5.16
CA ASN A 50 -7.31 5.90 4.48
C ASN A 50 -6.86 7.14 5.27
N CYS A 51 -5.55 7.26 5.53
CA CYS A 51 -4.98 8.42 6.19
C CYS A 51 -4.77 9.56 5.18
N ARG A 52 -4.99 10.82 5.59
CA ARG A 52 -4.87 12.00 4.72
C ARG A 52 -3.49 12.13 4.05
N ILE A 53 -2.44 11.63 4.69
CA ILE A 53 -1.07 11.67 4.17
C ILE A 53 -0.83 10.66 3.05
N HIS A 54 -1.75 9.72 2.80
CA HIS A 54 -1.69 8.75 1.70
C HIS A 54 -2.34 9.26 0.42
N HIS A 55 -3.03 10.41 0.47
CA HIS A 55 -3.65 11.07 -0.68
C HIS A 55 -2.67 12.00 -1.40
N VAL A 56 -1.53 11.46 -1.79
CA VAL A 56 -0.54 12.12 -2.65
C VAL A 56 -0.47 11.32 -3.95
N GLU A 57 -0.39 12.01 -5.08
CA GLU A 57 -0.44 11.41 -6.43
C GLU A 57 0.66 10.36 -6.60
N GLU A 58 1.82 10.60 -5.99
CA GLU A 58 2.98 9.71 -6.01
C GLU A 58 2.70 8.34 -5.35
N VAL A 59 1.83 8.27 -4.33
CA VAL A 59 1.47 6.97 -3.72
C VAL A 59 0.70 6.11 -4.71
N GLU A 60 -0.18 6.72 -5.51
CA GLU A 60 -0.92 6.00 -6.54
C GLU A 60 0.02 5.51 -7.65
N GLU A 61 0.94 6.35 -8.11
CA GLU A 61 1.93 5.98 -9.14
C GLU A 61 2.81 4.80 -8.70
N ILE A 62 3.35 4.84 -7.46
CA ILE A 62 4.14 3.76 -6.90
C ILE A 62 3.29 2.48 -6.81
N CYS A 63 2.04 2.58 -6.37
CA CYS A 63 1.19 1.41 -6.23
C CYS A 63 0.81 0.81 -7.59
N VAL A 64 0.45 1.61 -8.60
CA VAL A 64 0.07 1.11 -9.94
C VAL A 64 1.25 0.42 -10.64
N CYS A 65 2.47 0.95 -10.49
CA CYS A 65 3.65 0.37 -11.13
C CYS A 65 4.06 -0.99 -10.54
N PHE A 66 3.82 -1.22 -9.25
CA PHE A 66 4.43 -2.34 -8.52
C PHE A 66 3.44 -3.27 -7.83
N VAL A 67 2.22 -2.81 -7.52
CA VAL A 67 1.22 -3.53 -6.73
C VAL A 67 -0.08 -3.67 -7.50
N SER A 68 -0.52 -4.90 -7.68
CA SER A 68 -1.71 -5.16 -8.49
C SER A 68 -3.02 -4.84 -7.77
N VAL A 69 -3.01 -4.69 -6.44
CA VAL A 69 -4.19 -4.35 -5.64
C VAL A 69 -3.81 -3.42 -4.50
N LEU A 70 -4.36 -2.22 -4.54
CA LEU A 70 -4.36 -1.23 -3.45
C LEU A 70 -5.79 -1.09 -2.92
N CYS A 71 -5.99 -1.28 -1.61
CA CYS A 71 -7.28 -1.06 -0.96
C CYS A 71 -7.16 0.07 0.07
N PHE A 72 -7.87 1.18 -0.17
CA PHE A 72 -8.07 2.24 0.80
C PHE A 72 -9.34 1.97 1.61
N ALA A 73 -9.25 1.98 2.94
CA ALA A 73 -10.34 1.57 3.82
C ALA A 73 -11.45 2.64 4.06
N SER A 74 -11.86 3.46 3.08
CA SER A 74 -12.97 4.43 3.30
C SER A 74 -13.96 4.62 2.14
N HIS A 75 -15.16 5.10 2.53
CA HIS A 75 -16.37 5.30 1.73
C HIS A 75 -16.31 6.47 0.72
N GLN A 76 -15.13 7.06 0.47
CA GLN A 76 -14.98 8.36 -0.22
C GLN A 76 -14.37 8.29 -1.63
N MET A 77 -14.29 7.11 -2.26
CA MET A 77 -13.82 6.98 -3.64
C MET A 77 -14.74 6.08 -4.47
N GLN A 78 -16.01 6.49 -4.66
CA GLN A 78 -16.94 5.85 -5.60
C GLN A 78 -16.49 5.96 -7.08
N GLY A 79 -15.35 6.58 -7.38
CA GLY A 79 -14.83 6.73 -8.74
C GLY A 79 -13.58 5.90 -9.07
N TYR A 80 -12.94 5.26 -8.09
CA TYR A 80 -11.68 4.54 -8.31
C TYR A 80 -11.84 3.08 -7.93
N GLN A 81 -12.49 2.34 -8.83
CA GLN A 81 -12.46 0.90 -8.79
C GLN A 81 -11.02 0.50 -9.16
N ALA A 82 -10.16 0.36 -8.14
CA ALA A 82 -8.96 -0.43 -8.27
C ALA A 82 -9.35 -1.71 -9.03
N ALA A 83 -8.54 -2.08 -10.02
CA ALA A 83 -8.73 -3.26 -10.86
C ALA A 83 -8.62 -4.55 -10.04
N LEU A 84 -9.50 -4.70 -9.05
CA LEU A 84 -9.70 -5.89 -8.26
C LEU A 84 -10.23 -6.93 -9.25
N PRO A 85 -9.47 -8.00 -9.55
CA PRO A 85 -10.06 -9.12 -10.24
C PRO A 85 -11.26 -9.62 -9.41
N PRO A 86 -12.38 -10.00 -10.05
CA PRO A 86 -13.66 -10.26 -9.38
C PRO A 86 -13.65 -11.39 -8.33
N CYS A 87 -12.50 -12.05 -8.12
CA CYS A 87 -12.31 -13.20 -7.24
C CYS A 87 -11.79 -12.88 -5.84
N ILE A 88 -11.58 -11.61 -5.45
CA ILE A 88 -11.05 -11.27 -4.11
C ILE A 88 -12.12 -11.29 -3.00
N PHE A 89 -13.41 -11.38 -3.33
CA PHE A 89 -14.52 -11.35 -2.35
C PHE A 89 -15.32 -12.66 -2.23
N SER A 90 -14.81 -13.80 -2.71
CA SER A 90 -15.44 -15.12 -2.52
C SER A 90 -14.95 -15.83 -1.27
#